data_AF-A0A3R8GE33-F1
#
_entry.id   AF-A0A3R8GE33-F1
#
_cell.length_a   1.000
_cell.length_b   1.000
_cell.length_c   1.000
_cell.angle_alpha   90.00
_cell.angle_beta   90.00
_cell.angle_gamma   90.00
#
_symmetry.space_group_name_H-M   'P 1'
#
loop_
_entity.id
_entity.type
_entity.pdbx_description
1 polymer ?
#
loop_
_entity_poly.entity_id
_entity_poly.type
_entity_poly.pdbx_seq_one_letter_code
_entity_poly.pdbx_strand_id
1 'polypeptide(L)'
;MASVSLGSPAVIKAAASASRPPVMRVVPVKLHLAFRLGLLSLLLVATMAGLLGYQPSFVTRAVADEPAKGSACVMEANGGQTTCTCVSTEDGKTKDLAATLSASASVLQLVCESTFTFAPDEAGKQVCPVETTDLQTCVGNGGSKTSIDVTSLLTGNTEGIKWEAVTRETQGTTKKLSIPPANLPYTDQRFAVGCLDSGKTTTKCKLTVTIEARASVTQDQIVTCAYGKTSNQKHQSIKLSPSQNKFTL
;
A
#
# COMPACT_ATOMS: atom_id res chain seq x y z
N MET A 1 -70.74 4.86 -46.16
CA MET A 1 -69.78 5.88 -46.64
C MET A 1 -68.81 6.14 -45.49
N ALA A 2 -67.50 6.00 -45.56
CA ALA A 2 -66.58 5.58 -46.61
C ALA A 2 -65.40 4.88 -45.93
N SER A 3 -64.81 3.92 -46.64
CA SER A 3 -63.67 3.08 -46.24
C SER A 3 -62.39 3.62 -46.89
N VAL A 4 -61.26 3.70 -46.17
CA VAL A 4 -59.86 3.73 -46.68
C VAL A 4 -58.95 3.32 -45.49
N SER A 5 -58.34 2.13 -45.43
CA SER A 5 -57.15 1.55 -46.11
C SER A 5 -55.78 1.88 -45.49
N LEU A 6 -54.96 0.83 -45.45
CA LEU A 6 -53.70 0.55 -44.76
C LEU A 6 -52.51 1.48 -45.05
N GLY A 7 -51.57 1.49 -44.08
CA GLY A 7 -50.14 1.74 -44.29
C GLY A 7 -49.27 1.37 -43.07
N SER A 8 -48.61 0.22 -43.11
CA SER A 8 -47.58 -0.19 -42.14
C SER A 8 -46.25 0.55 -42.37
N PRO A 9 -45.47 0.88 -41.34
CA PRO A 9 -44.04 1.12 -41.49
C PRO A 9 -43.22 -0.12 -41.07
N ALA A 10 -42.20 -0.39 -41.89
CA ALA A 10 -41.36 -1.57 -41.89
C ALA A 10 -40.33 -1.62 -40.75
N VAL A 11 -40.05 -2.85 -40.33
CA VAL A 11 -38.92 -3.27 -39.49
C VAL A 11 -37.63 -3.15 -40.31
N ILE A 12 -36.66 -2.35 -39.83
CA ILE A 12 -35.29 -2.36 -40.36
C ILE A 12 -34.43 -3.27 -39.48
N LYS A 13 -34.04 -4.40 -40.08
CA LYS A 13 -33.17 -5.43 -39.51
C LYS A 13 -31.74 -5.13 -39.95
N ALA A 14 -30.86 -4.75 -39.03
CA ALA A 14 -29.44 -4.60 -39.33
C ALA A 14 -28.79 -6.00 -39.41
N ALA A 15 -28.33 -6.38 -40.59
CA ALA A 15 -27.61 -7.62 -40.83
C ALA A 15 -26.10 -7.42 -40.57
N ALA A 16 -25.53 -8.31 -39.76
CA ALA A 16 -24.10 -8.47 -39.58
C ALA A 16 -23.47 -9.10 -40.83
N SER A 17 -22.41 -8.48 -41.36
CA SER A 17 -21.60 -9.05 -42.44
C SER A 17 -20.29 -9.57 -41.84
N ALA A 18 -20.12 -10.89 -41.89
CA ALA A 18 -18.90 -11.58 -41.50
C ALA A 18 -18.05 -11.84 -42.75
N SER A 19 -16.87 -11.22 -42.82
CA SER A 19 -15.86 -11.52 -43.83
C SER A 19 -14.77 -12.42 -43.23
N ARG A 20 -14.64 -13.62 -43.77
CA ARG A 20 -13.55 -14.58 -43.50
C ARG A 20 -12.25 -14.11 -44.16
N PRO A 21 -11.10 -14.10 -43.48
CA PRO A 21 -9.80 -14.02 -44.15
C PRO A 21 -9.30 -15.43 -44.54
N PRO A 22 -8.51 -15.55 -45.61
CA PRO A 22 -8.01 -16.82 -46.12
C PRO A 22 -6.78 -17.32 -45.35
N VAL A 23 -6.66 -18.65 -45.30
CA VAL A 23 -5.51 -19.41 -44.83
C VAL A 23 -4.33 -19.18 -45.78
N MET A 24 -3.19 -18.71 -45.26
CA MET A 24 -1.93 -18.65 -46.02
C MET A 24 -0.85 -19.48 -45.31
N ARG A 25 -0.21 -20.32 -46.13
CA ARG A 25 0.85 -21.29 -45.78
C ARG A 25 2.02 -20.63 -45.05
N VAL A 26 2.43 -21.26 -43.94
CA VAL A 26 3.72 -20.99 -43.28
C VAL A 26 4.81 -21.77 -44.00
N VAL A 27 5.80 -21.07 -44.54
CA VAL A 27 7.08 -21.61 -45.02
C VAL A 27 8.16 -21.18 -44.03
N PRO A 28 9.00 -22.08 -43.49
CA PRO A 28 10.04 -21.69 -42.54
C PRO A 28 11.28 -21.22 -43.30
N VAL A 29 11.70 -19.97 -43.09
CA VAL A 29 13.02 -19.49 -43.52
C VAL A 29 13.96 -19.54 -42.32
N LYS A 30 14.83 -20.55 -42.30
CA LYS A 30 16.02 -20.59 -41.47
C LYS A 30 16.98 -19.50 -41.95
N LEU A 31 17.35 -18.57 -41.07
CA LEU A 31 18.52 -17.74 -41.28
C LEU A 31 19.50 -17.97 -40.11
N HIS A 32 20.42 -18.90 -40.34
CA HIS A 32 21.66 -18.98 -39.58
C HIS A 32 22.62 -17.91 -40.12
N LEU A 33 23.16 -17.07 -39.26
CA LEU A 33 24.43 -16.41 -39.54
C LEU A 33 25.25 -16.27 -38.25
N ALA A 34 26.54 -16.52 -38.43
CA ALA A 34 27.50 -16.96 -37.45
C ALA A 34 27.99 -15.83 -36.53
N PHE A 35 28.25 -16.18 -35.27
CA PHE A 35 29.07 -15.37 -34.36
C PHE A 35 30.23 -16.22 -33.84
N ARG A 36 31.42 -15.94 -34.38
CA ARG A 36 32.77 -16.34 -33.93
C ARG A 36 33.68 -15.18 -34.42
N LEU A 37 34.69 -14.64 -33.74
CA LEU A 37 35.66 -15.14 -32.75
C LEU A 37 36.51 -13.94 -32.27
N GLY A 38 37.25 -14.07 -31.16
CA GLY A 38 38.47 -13.27 -30.85
C GLY A 38 38.31 -12.31 -29.67
N LEU A 39 38.72 -12.57 -28.43
CA LEU A 39 40.03 -12.91 -27.83
C LEU A 39 41.04 -11.74 -27.73
N LEU A 40 41.20 -11.26 -26.48
CA LEU A 40 42.37 -10.66 -25.79
C LEU A 40 43.23 -9.60 -26.50
N SER A 41 43.34 -8.43 -25.87
CA SER A 41 44.53 -7.58 -25.95
C SER A 41 44.72 -6.79 -24.64
N LEU A 42 45.63 -7.27 -23.78
CA LEU A 42 46.29 -6.46 -22.75
C LEU A 42 47.40 -5.66 -23.45
N LEU A 43 47.49 -4.35 -23.22
CA LEU A 43 48.70 -3.59 -23.49
C LEU A 43 48.89 -2.48 -22.43
N LEU A 44 50.00 -2.62 -21.71
CA LEU A 44 50.60 -1.69 -20.75
C LEU A 44 50.87 -0.33 -21.40
N VAL A 45 50.54 0.77 -20.71
CA VAL A 45 51.13 2.08 -21.01
C VAL A 45 51.93 2.51 -19.78
N ALA A 46 53.25 2.42 -19.91
CA ALA A 46 54.21 3.05 -19.02
C ALA A 46 55.00 4.07 -19.86
N THR A 47 54.81 5.35 -19.58
CA THR A 47 55.76 6.41 -19.97
C THR A 47 55.81 7.48 -18.89
N MET A 48 57.03 7.75 -18.47
CA MET A 48 57.44 8.72 -17.44
C MET A 48 57.79 10.08 -18.08
N ALA A 49 57.81 11.10 -17.20
CA ALA A 49 58.40 12.45 -17.32
C ALA A 49 57.57 13.50 -18.10
N GLY A 50 57.41 14.74 -17.64
CA GLY A 50 57.95 15.43 -16.47
C GLY A 50 57.43 16.88 -16.40
N LEU A 51 57.61 17.49 -15.23
CA LEU A 51 57.57 18.94 -14.89
C LEU A 51 56.49 19.84 -15.52
N LEU A 52 55.58 20.35 -14.69
CA LEU A 52 55.53 21.76 -14.26
C LEU A 52 54.42 21.94 -13.21
N GLY A 53 54.71 22.76 -12.20
CA GLY A 53 53.90 22.88 -10.99
C GLY A 53 52.56 23.63 -11.16
N TYR A 54 51.78 23.53 -10.08
CA TYR A 54 50.57 24.31 -9.77
C TYR A 54 49.25 23.86 -10.43
N GLN A 55 48.56 22.94 -9.77
CA GLN A 55 47.11 22.78 -9.87
C GLN A 55 46.51 22.82 -8.46
N PRO A 56 45.58 23.74 -8.16
CA PRO A 56 44.85 23.71 -6.91
C PRO A 56 43.80 22.60 -7.03
N SER A 57 44.10 21.43 -6.48
CA SER A 57 43.11 20.36 -6.34
C SER A 57 42.20 20.69 -5.16
N PHE A 58 41.28 21.64 -5.34
CA PHE A 58 40.01 21.57 -4.64
C PHE A 58 39.24 20.39 -5.24
N VAL A 59 39.51 19.21 -4.71
CA VAL A 59 38.59 18.08 -4.83
C VAL A 59 37.35 18.51 -4.05
N THR A 60 36.37 19.10 -4.72
CA THR A 60 34.99 19.07 -4.25
C THR A 60 34.61 17.61 -4.19
N ARG A 61 34.87 17.00 -3.03
CA ARG A 61 34.20 15.78 -2.62
C ARG A 61 32.72 16.15 -2.68
N ALA A 62 32.03 15.68 -3.72
CA ALA A 62 30.59 15.56 -3.68
C ALA A 62 30.32 14.59 -2.53
N VAL A 63 30.20 15.14 -1.32
CA VAL A 63 29.48 14.50 -0.25
C VAL A 63 28.10 14.32 -0.88
N ALA A 64 27.78 13.08 -1.23
CA ALA A 64 26.38 12.72 -1.44
C ALA A 64 25.71 13.16 -0.15
N ASP A 65 24.93 14.24 -0.25
CA ASP A 65 24.10 14.73 0.82
C ASP A 65 23.31 13.50 1.28
N GLU A 66 23.62 13.00 2.48
CA GLU A 66 22.85 11.90 3.06
C GLU A 66 21.42 12.44 3.10
N PRO A 67 20.46 11.83 2.38
CA PRO A 67 19.15 12.43 2.22
C PRO A 67 18.61 12.72 3.61
N ALA A 68 18.39 14.02 3.90
CA ALA A 68 17.94 14.48 5.21
C ALA A 68 16.83 13.53 5.67
N LYS A 69 17.09 12.83 6.79
CA LYS A 69 16.33 11.67 7.25
C LYS A 69 14.93 12.12 7.67
N GLY A 70 14.05 12.35 6.70
CA GLY A 70 12.73 12.92 6.89
C GLY A 70 11.69 11.88 7.29
N SER A 71 10.62 12.33 7.93
CA SER A 71 9.50 11.47 8.30
C SER A 71 8.82 10.92 7.05
N ALA A 72 8.74 9.59 6.93
CA ALA A 72 8.22 8.91 5.75
C ALA A 72 7.72 7.50 6.07
N CYS A 73 6.84 6.97 5.23
CA CYS A 73 6.41 5.57 5.25
C CYS A 73 7.01 4.83 4.06
N VAL A 74 7.63 3.68 4.33
CA VAL A 74 8.29 2.84 3.33
C VAL A 74 7.74 1.43 3.44
N MET A 75 7.31 0.85 2.32
CA MET A 75 6.99 -0.58 2.24
C MET A 75 8.28 -1.38 2.04
N GLU A 76 8.42 -2.48 2.77
CA GLU A 76 9.57 -3.37 2.62
C GLU A 76 9.61 -4.01 1.23
N ALA A 77 10.82 -4.30 0.73
CA ALA A 77 11.03 -4.83 -0.62
C ALA A 77 10.32 -6.17 -0.87
N ASN A 78 10.14 -6.97 0.19
CA ASN A 78 9.44 -8.25 0.14
C ASN A 78 7.90 -8.10 0.32
N GLY A 79 7.39 -6.87 0.45
CA GLY A 79 6.00 -6.60 0.80
C GLY A 79 5.68 -6.97 2.25
N GLY A 80 4.39 -7.05 2.59
CA GLY A 80 3.93 -7.54 3.88
C GLY A 80 4.01 -6.54 5.04
N GLN A 81 5.03 -5.68 5.06
CA GLN A 81 5.23 -4.68 6.11
C GLN A 81 5.44 -3.27 5.57
N THR A 82 4.74 -2.31 6.18
CA THR A 82 5.00 -0.88 6.02
C THR A 82 5.63 -0.35 7.30
N THR A 83 6.77 0.34 7.19
CA THR A 83 7.38 1.06 8.30
C THR A 83 7.28 2.56 8.06
N CYS A 84 6.62 3.25 8.98
CA CYS A 84 6.56 4.70 9.05
C CYS A 84 7.53 5.21 10.12
N THR A 85 8.39 6.14 9.75
CA THR A 85 9.32 6.80 10.65
C THR A 85 8.91 8.24 10.86
N CYS A 86 8.82 8.65 12.11
CA CYS A 86 8.60 10.03 12.55
C CYS A 86 9.88 10.56 13.20
N VAL A 87 10.48 11.54 12.56
CA VAL A 87 11.63 12.31 13.08
C VAL A 87 11.20 13.74 13.41
N SER A 88 11.97 14.40 14.29
CA SER A 88 11.87 15.84 14.48
C SER A 88 12.21 16.57 13.18
N THR A 89 11.34 17.47 12.74
CA THR A 89 11.70 18.53 11.78
C THR A 89 11.77 19.86 12.55
N GLU A 90 12.80 20.66 12.26
CA GLU A 90 13.11 21.91 13.00
C GLU A 90 11.97 22.95 12.96
N ASP A 91 10.99 22.81 12.05
CA ASP A 91 9.91 23.78 11.84
C ASP A 91 8.75 23.74 12.85
N GLY A 92 8.77 22.84 13.85
CA GLY A 92 7.75 22.76 14.90
C GLY A 92 6.33 22.39 14.44
N LYS A 93 6.12 22.14 13.13
CA LYS A 93 4.85 21.72 12.54
C LYS A 93 4.64 20.23 12.68
N THR A 94 3.40 19.83 12.93
CA THR A 94 2.97 18.43 12.84
C THR A 94 3.21 17.89 11.43
N LYS A 95 3.83 16.73 11.32
CA LYS A 95 3.98 16.02 10.06
C LYS A 95 2.85 15.01 9.85
N ASP A 96 2.14 15.14 8.73
CA ASP A 96 1.17 14.13 8.30
C ASP A 96 1.85 13.00 7.53
N LEU A 97 1.53 11.77 7.91
CA LEU A 97 1.93 10.52 7.30
C LEU A 97 0.68 9.71 6.95
N ALA A 98 0.81 8.82 5.97
CA ALA A 98 -0.26 7.91 5.58
C ALA A 98 0.29 6.51 5.31
N ALA A 99 -0.45 5.51 5.76
CA ALA A 99 -0.17 4.11 5.48
C ALA A 99 -1.45 3.32 5.22
N THR A 100 -1.29 2.18 4.55
CA THR A 100 -2.38 1.27 4.23
C THR A 100 -2.05 -0.12 4.74
N LEU A 101 -2.99 -0.72 5.47
CA LEU A 101 -3.02 -2.13 5.81
C LEU A 101 -3.97 -2.85 4.85
N SER A 102 -3.50 -3.93 4.23
CA SER A 102 -4.23 -4.71 3.24
C SER A 102 -3.87 -6.20 3.32
N ALA A 103 -4.46 -7.03 2.45
CA ALA A 103 -4.14 -8.45 2.39
C ALA A 103 -2.66 -8.73 2.06
N SER A 104 -1.99 -7.84 1.32
CA SER A 104 -0.58 -7.96 0.93
C SER A 104 0.36 -7.10 1.77
N ALA A 105 -0.16 -6.21 2.61
CA ALA A 105 0.57 -5.38 3.56
C ALA A 105 -0.12 -5.45 4.93
N SER A 106 0.05 -6.57 5.63
CA SER A 106 -0.67 -6.90 6.86
C SER A 106 0.00 -6.37 8.13
N VAL A 107 1.22 -5.83 8.02
CA VAL A 107 1.99 -5.32 9.16
C VAL A 107 2.28 -3.83 8.97
N LEU A 108 2.02 -3.05 10.01
CA LEU A 108 2.35 -1.64 10.09
C LEU A 108 3.22 -1.40 11.32
N GLN A 109 4.34 -0.73 11.12
CA GLN A 109 5.22 -0.30 12.18
C GLN A 109 5.33 1.23 12.18
N LEU A 110 5.11 1.86 13.32
CA LEU A 110 5.39 3.28 13.53
C LEU A 110 6.59 3.43 14.46
N VAL A 111 7.59 4.15 13.98
CA VAL A 111 8.80 4.53 14.70
C VAL A 111 8.67 5.99 15.10
N CYS A 112 8.57 6.25 16.39
CA CYS A 112 8.75 7.58 16.97
C CYS A 112 10.21 7.70 17.40
N GLU A 113 11.05 8.34 16.56
CA GLU A 113 12.47 8.53 16.83
C GLU A 113 12.71 9.49 18.01
N SER A 114 13.94 9.52 18.55
CA SER A 114 14.35 10.42 19.64
C SER A 114 13.58 10.18 20.95
N THR A 115 13.07 11.20 21.63
CA THR A 115 12.32 11.07 22.89
C THR A 115 10.80 11.05 22.69
N PHE A 116 10.34 10.81 21.46
CA PHE A 116 8.92 10.84 21.12
C PHE A 116 8.15 9.63 21.64
N THR A 117 6.90 9.87 22.00
CA THR A 117 6.00 8.87 22.59
C THR A 117 4.87 8.54 21.63
N PHE A 118 4.49 7.26 21.56
CA PHE A 118 3.37 6.81 20.75
C PHE A 118 2.03 7.26 21.35
N ALA A 119 1.09 7.69 20.51
CA ALA A 119 -0.26 8.10 20.90
C ALA A 119 -1.33 7.31 20.12
N PRO A 120 -2.50 7.02 20.73
CA PRO A 120 -3.00 7.59 21.99
C PRO A 120 -2.61 6.88 23.29
N ASP A 121 -2.27 5.61 23.22
CA ASP A 121 -1.83 4.81 24.36
C ASP A 121 -0.61 4.00 23.97
N GLU A 122 0.35 3.86 24.87
CA GLU A 122 1.56 3.09 24.64
C GLU A 122 1.31 1.57 24.70
N ALA A 123 0.11 1.11 25.06
CA ALA A 123 -0.22 -0.30 25.04
C ALA A 123 -1.65 -0.59 24.55
N GLY A 124 -1.79 -1.65 23.76
CA GLY A 124 -3.08 -2.30 23.54
C GLY A 124 -3.74 -1.93 22.22
N LYS A 125 -5.07 -1.77 22.26
CA LYS A 125 -5.93 -1.72 21.08
C LYS A 125 -6.38 -0.32 20.70
N GLN A 126 -5.94 0.70 21.43
CA GLN A 126 -6.50 2.04 21.30
C GLN A 126 -5.89 2.79 20.11
N VAL A 127 -6.76 3.41 19.34
CA VAL A 127 -6.42 4.28 18.20
C VAL A 127 -7.35 5.49 18.21
N CYS A 128 -6.99 6.54 17.49
CA CYS A 128 -7.80 7.74 17.39
C CYS A 128 -8.78 7.65 16.21
N PRO A 129 -9.98 8.25 16.32
CA PRO A 129 -10.80 8.54 15.16
C PRO A 129 -9.98 9.29 14.11
N VAL A 130 -10.17 9.00 12.82
CA VAL A 130 -9.35 9.58 11.73
C VAL A 130 -9.40 11.12 11.68
N GLU A 131 -10.53 11.70 12.08
CA GLU A 131 -10.76 13.15 12.12
C GLU A 131 -9.98 13.86 13.25
N THR A 132 -9.32 13.11 14.13
CA THR A 132 -8.49 13.67 15.21
C THR A 132 -7.35 14.49 14.61
N THR A 133 -7.41 15.81 14.77
CA THR A 133 -6.37 16.75 14.29
C THR A 133 -5.21 16.85 15.26
N ASP A 134 -5.51 16.85 16.56
CA ASP A 134 -4.54 16.86 17.65
C ASP A 134 -4.65 15.58 18.47
N LEU A 135 -3.59 14.75 18.43
CA LEU A 135 -3.56 13.47 19.12
C LEU A 135 -3.65 13.61 20.64
N GLN A 136 -3.34 14.77 21.21
CA GLN A 136 -3.48 15.02 22.65
C GLN A 136 -4.93 14.87 23.13
N THR A 137 -5.89 15.26 22.29
CA THR A 137 -7.34 15.12 22.57
C THR A 137 -7.81 13.66 22.60
N CYS A 138 -6.97 12.75 22.12
CA CYS A 138 -7.19 11.32 22.04
C CYS A 138 -6.42 10.54 23.10
N VAL A 139 -5.53 11.21 23.86
CA VAL A 139 -4.88 10.64 25.05
C VAL A 139 -5.78 10.85 26.26
N GLY A 140 -5.98 9.80 27.07
CA GLY A 140 -6.83 9.86 28.25
C GLY A 140 -6.20 10.63 29.42
N ASN A 141 -6.23 11.97 29.38
CA ASN A 141 -5.80 12.84 30.49
C ASN A 141 -7.00 13.59 31.10
N GLY A 142 -7.86 12.88 31.85
CA GLY A 142 -8.86 13.49 32.74
C GLY A 142 -10.14 14.07 32.11
N GLY A 143 -10.26 14.05 30.78
CA GLY A 143 -11.51 14.30 30.03
C GLY A 143 -11.88 13.10 29.15
N SER A 144 -13.15 13.00 28.74
CA SER A 144 -13.71 11.92 27.91
C SER A 144 -12.71 11.34 26.91
N LYS A 145 -12.31 10.07 27.08
CA LYS A 145 -11.46 9.35 26.12
C LYS A 145 -12.15 9.35 24.75
N THR A 146 -11.53 9.98 23.76
CA THR A 146 -12.04 9.95 22.37
C THR A 146 -11.42 8.81 21.56
N SER A 147 -10.47 8.06 22.12
CA SER A 147 -9.91 6.88 21.49
C SER A 147 -10.94 5.76 21.34
N ILE A 148 -10.77 4.97 20.29
CA ILE A 148 -11.59 3.80 19.96
C ILE A 148 -10.71 2.54 19.98
N ASP A 149 -11.33 1.38 20.14
CA ASP A 149 -10.64 0.10 20.01
C ASP A 149 -10.49 -0.26 18.52
N VAL A 150 -9.26 -0.45 18.03
CA VAL A 150 -8.96 -0.80 16.63
C VAL A 150 -9.68 -2.08 16.21
N THR A 151 -9.95 -2.99 17.13
CA THR A 151 -10.66 -4.24 16.84
C THR A 151 -12.13 -4.03 16.51
N SER A 152 -12.72 -2.89 16.88
CA SER A 152 -14.08 -2.53 16.44
C SER A 152 -14.15 -2.18 14.96
N LEU A 153 -13.00 -1.98 14.31
CA LEU A 153 -12.87 -1.73 12.87
C LEU A 153 -12.59 -3.01 12.07
N LEU A 154 -12.53 -4.17 12.74
CA LEU A 154 -12.12 -5.45 12.17
C LEU A 154 -13.23 -6.49 12.23
N THR A 155 -13.00 -7.63 11.57
CA THR A 155 -13.95 -8.75 11.54
C THR A 155 -13.33 -10.02 12.12
N GLY A 156 -14.15 -11.02 12.40
CA GLY A 156 -13.71 -12.32 12.90
C GLY A 156 -13.13 -12.27 14.32
N ASN A 157 -12.22 -13.20 14.63
CA ASN A 157 -11.56 -13.25 15.93
C ASN A 157 -10.43 -12.22 16.02
N THR A 158 -10.58 -11.22 16.88
CA THR A 158 -9.65 -10.09 17.02
C THR A 158 -8.91 -10.08 18.36
N GLU A 159 -9.01 -11.15 19.16
CA GLU A 159 -8.47 -11.19 20.52
C GLU A 159 -6.98 -10.83 20.58
N GLY A 160 -6.18 -11.40 19.67
CA GLY A 160 -4.73 -11.18 19.57
C GLY A 160 -4.30 -9.92 18.82
N ILE A 161 -5.21 -9.15 18.24
CA ILE A 161 -4.85 -7.97 17.44
C ILE A 161 -4.70 -6.76 18.35
N LYS A 162 -3.47 -6.25 18.46
CA LYS A 162 -3.10 -5.09 19.27
C LYS A 162 -1.80 -4.47 18.78
N TRP A 163 -1.53 -3.25 19.23
CA TRP A 163 -0.22 -2.64 19.09
C TRP A 163 0.77 -3.29 20.06
N GLU A 164 1.89 -3.74 19.54
CA GLU A 164 2.97 -4.38 20.28
C GLU A 164 4.20 -3.47 20.33
N ALA A 165 4.90 -3.47 21.46
CA ALA A 165 6.19 -2.81 21.58
C ALA A 165 7.24 -3.55 20.76
N VAL A 166 8.08 -2.81 20.03
CA VAL A 166 9.28 -3.35 19.39
C VAL A 166 10.49 -2.76 20.11
N THR A 167 11.25 -3.61 20.78
CA THR A 167 12.48 -3.21 21.48
C THR A 167 13.52 -2.77 20.47
N ARG A 168 14.18 -1.63 20.73
CA ARG A 168 15.29 -1.11 19.95
C ARG A 168 16.38 -0.59 20.87
N GLU A 169 17.60 -0.52 20.35
CA GLU A 169 18.75 0.04 21.04
C GLU A 169 18.70 1.56 21.11
N THR A 170 17.98 2.19 20.18
CA THR A 170 17.85 3.65 20.07
C THR A 170 16.73 4.19 20.97
N GLN A 171 16.89 5.44 21.42
CA GLN A 171 15.83 6.14 22.14
C GLN A 171 14.55 6.26 21.29
N GLY A 172 13.40 6.23 21.97
CA GLY A 172 12.10 6.47 21.37
C GLY A 172 11.14 5.31 21.56
N THR A 173 10.00 5.38 20.88
CA THR A 173 8.98 4.34 20.95
C THR A 173 8.74 3.76 19.55
N THR A 174 8.76 2.44 19.44
CA THR A 174 8.35 1.75 18.22
C THR A 174 7.20 0.83 18.54
N LYS A 175 6.13 0.94 17.75
CA LYS A 175 4.96 0.09 17.84
C LYS A 175 4.67 -0.61 16.52
N LYS A 176 4.20 -1.84 16.61
CA LYS A 176 3.80 -2.66 15.46
C LYS A 176 2.37 -3.14 15.63
N LEU A 177 1.59 -3.07 14.56
CA LEU A 177 0.26 -3.66 14.45
C LEU A 177 0.28 -4.68 13.32
N SER A 178 -0.27 -5.87 13.57
CA SER A 178 -0.42 -6.93 12.58
C SER A 178 -1.89 -7.32 12.48
N ILE A 179 -2.46 -7.21 11.27
CA ILE A 179 -3.85 -7.54 10.99
C ILE A 179 -3.87 -8.68 9.96
N PRO A 180 -4.22 -9.91 10.37
CA PRO A 180 -4.32 -11.02 9.44
C PRO A 180 -5.37 -10.75 8.35
N PRO A 181 -5.19 -11.26 7.12
CA PRO A 181 -6.15 -11.07 6.03
C PRO A 181 -7.58 -11.51 6.36
N ALA A 182 -7.74 -12.52 7.22
CA ALA A 182 -9.05 -13.01 7.68
C ALA A 182 -9.82 -12.00 8.54
N ASN A 183 -9.14 -11.01 9.12
CA ASN A 183 -9.71 -9.99 10.00
C ASN A 183 -9.99 -8.67 9.30
N LEU A 184 -9.63 -8.55 8.02
CA LEU A 184 -9.89 -7.34 7.25
C LEU A 184 -11.41 -7.08 7.18
N PRO A 185 -11.82 -5.81 7.24
CA PRO A 185 -13.24 -5.44 7.28
C PRO A 185 -13.94 -5.68 5.95
N TYR A 186 -15.28 -5.58 5.96
CA TYR A 186 -16.11 -5.63 4.76
C TYR A 186 -16.20 -4.28 4.04
N THR A 187 -15.82 -3.18 4.67
CA THR A 187 -15.73 -1.84 4.06
C THR A 187 -14.39 -1.23 4.46
N ASP A 188 -13.85 -0.30 3.68
CA ASP A 188 -12.61 0.37 4.07
C ASP A 188 -12.80 1.10 5.40
N GLN A 189 -11.84 0.97 6.30
CA GLN A 189 -11.86 1.62 7.62
C GLN A 189 -10.65 2.53 7.77
N ARG A 190 -10.75 3.51 8.68
CA ARG A 190 -9.68 4.46 8.94
C ARG A 190 -9.57 4.80 10.41
N PHE A 191 -8.33 5.02 10.84
CA PHE A 191 -8.02 5.55 12.16
C PHE A 191 -6.74 6.38 12.10
N ALA A 192 -6.43 7.08 13.18
CA ALA A 192 -5.19 7.80 13.35
C ALA A 192 -4.40 7.28 14.57
N VAL A 193 -3.08 7.30 14.45
CA VAL A 193 -2.11 7.15 15.55
C VAL A 193 -0.99 8.15 15.30
N GLY A 194 0.01 8.21 16.17
CA GLY A 194 1.16 9.04 15.87
C GLY A 194 2.15 9.15 17.00
N CYS A 195 2.96 10.21 16.92
CA CYS A 195 4.03 10.48 17.85
C CYS A 195 3.79 11.85 18.48
N LEU A 196 3.79 11.91 19.79
CA LEU A 196 3.86 13.14 20.58
C LEU A 196 5.32 13.41 21.00
N ASP A 197 5.61 14.63 21.41
CA ASP A 197 6.83 14.91 22.18
C ASP A 197 6.88 14.11 23.49
N SER A 198 8.04 14.15 24.15
CA SER A 198 8.24 13.48 25.44
C SER A 198 7.28 13.96 26.53
N GLY A 199 6.84 15.23 26.46
CA GLY A 199 5.85 15.82 27.36
C GLY A 199 4.40 15.42 27.09
N LYS A 200 4.12 14.74 25.96
CA LYS A 200 2.75 14.45 25.49
C LYS A 200 1.91 15.72 25.31
N THR A 201 2.58 16.81 24.97
CA THR A 201 2.09 18.20 24.89
C THR A 201 2.00 18.73 23.47
N THR A 202 2.57 18.05 22.48
CA THR A 202 2.49 18.47 21.08
C THR A 202 2.56 17.28 20.15
N THR A 203 1.62 17.22 19.20
CA THR A 203 1.67 16.24 18.11
C THR A 203 2.86 16.53 17.19
N LYS A 204 3.75 15.56 17.01
CA LYS A 204 4.93 15.65 16.12
C LYS A 204 4.66 15.01 14.78
N CYS A 205 4.06 13.82 14.78
CA CYS A 205 3.53 13.22 13.57
C CYS A 205 2.13 12.67 13.79
N LYS A 206 1.26 12.85 12.80
CA LYS A 206 -0.02 12.16 12.68
C LYS A 206 0.09 11.15 11.56
N LEU A 207 -0.14 9.88 11.87
CA LEU A 207 -0.24 8.80 10.89
C LEU A 207 -1.71 8.44 10.69
N THR A 208 -2.22 8.74 9.49
CA THR A 208 -3.53 8.23 9.05
C THR A 208 -3.37 6.83 8.49
N VAL A 209 -4.05 5.86 9.09
CA VAL A 209 -4.02 4.46 8.66
C VAL A 209 -5.32 4.12 7.96
N THR A 210 -5.22 3.60 6.74
CA THR A 210 -6.34 3.00 6.03
C THR A 210 -6.26 1.48 6.18
N ILE A 211 -7.34 0.84 6.61
CA ILE A 211 -7.48 -0.62 6.56
C ILE A 211 -8.35 -0.90 5.33
N GLU A 212 -7.76 -1.45 4.28
CA GLU A 212 -8.51 -1.88 3.11
C GLU A 212 -9.47 -3.00 3.47
N ALA A 213 -10.68 -2.94 2.93
CA ALA A 213 -11.59 -4.05 3.02
C ALA A 213 -11.00 -5.29 2.34
N ARG A 214 -11.45 -6.47 2.78
CA ARG A 214 -11.13 -7.72 2.10
C ARG A 214 -11.66 -7.72 0.66
N ALA A 215 -11.06 -8.58 -0.17
CA ALA A 215 -11.63 -8.88 -1.48
C ALA A 215 -12.96 -9.63 -1.32
N SER A 216 -13.92 -9.35 -2.20
CA SER A 216 -15.06 -10.24 -2.41
C SER A 216 -14.53 -11.55 -3.00
N VAL A 217 -14.97 -12.66 -2.43
CA VAL A 217 -14.51 -14.00 -2.82
C VAL A 217 -15.68 -14.94 -2.99
N THR A 218 -15.56 -15.85 -3.95
CA THR A 218 -16.43 -17.00 -4.08
C THR A 218 -15.59 -18.22 -3.74
N GLN A 219 -15.99 -18.94 -2.70
CA GLN A 219 -15.39 -20.20 -2.30
C GLN A 219 -16.48 -21.25 -2.24
N ASP A 220 -16.35 -22.30 -3.05
CA ASP A 220 -17.39 -23.31 -3.27
C ASP A 220 -18.72 -22.65 -3.67
N GLN A 221 -19.79 -22.91 -2.91
CA GLN A 221 -21.12 -22.32 -3.12
C GLN A 221 -21.38 -21.14 -2.17
N ILE A 222 -20.32 -20.50 -1.65
CA ILE A 222 -20.43 -19.35 -0.75
C ILE A 222 -19.76 -18.15 -1.42
N VAL A 223 -20.55 -17.12 -1.69
CA VAL A 223 -20.04 -15.79 -2.01
C VAL A 223 -19.92 -15.03 -0.70
N THR A 224 -18.78 -14.39 -0.47
CA THR A 224 -18.60 -13.41 0.61
C THR A 224 -18.36 -12.06 -0.04
N CYS A 225 -19.30 -11.14 0.11
CA CYS A 225 -19.17 -9.79 -0.41
C CYS A 225 -18.43 -8.86 0.54
N ALA A 226 -17.65 -7.95 -0.04
CA ALA A 226 -17.07 -6.79 0.61
C ALA A 226 -17.19 -5.58 -0.34
N TYR A 227 -17.01 -4.38 0.20
CA TYR A 227 -17.41 -3.12 -0.42
C TYR A 227 -16.37 -2.01 -0.23
N GLY A 228 -15.11 -2.37 0.02
CA GLY A 228 -14.00 -1.42 -0.11
C GLY A 228 -13.72 -1.06 -1.55
N LYS A 229 -12.91 -0.01 -1.75
CA LYS A 229 -12.53 0.51 -3.07
C LYS A 229 -11.99 -0.58 -4.00
N THR A 230 -11.27 -1.55 -3.45
CA THR A 230 -10.61 -2.64 -4.19
C THR A 230 -11.31 -4.00 -4.02
N SER A 231 -12.45 -4.09 -3.33
CA SER A 231 -13.08 -5.38 -3.01
C SER A 231 -13.65 -6.12 -4.21
N ASN A 232 -14.11 -5.42 -5.26
CA ASN A 232 -14.88 -5.99 -6.37
C ASN A 232 -14.20 -5.81 -7.73
N GLN A 233 -12.89 -6.04 -7.81
CA GLN A 233 -12.14 -5.94 -9.08
C GLN A 233 -12.53 -7.02 -10.11
N LYS A 234 -13.25 -8.06 -9.67
CA LYS A 234 -13.75 -9.15 -10.52
C LYS A 234 -15.17 -9.54 -10.10
N HIS A 235 -15.98 -9.96 -11.07
CA HIS A 235 -17.30 -10.52 -10.80
C HIS A 235 -17.21 -11.85 -10.06
N GLN A 236 -18.02 -12.00 -9.01
CA GLN A 236 -18.22 -13.25 -8.31
C GLN A 236 -19.10 -14.17 -9.16
N SER A 237 -18.70 -15.42 -9.35
CA SER A 237 -19.38 -16.36 -10.26
C SER A 237 -19.65 -17.68 -9.57
N ILE A 238 -20.89 -18.13 -9.60
CA ILE A 238 -21.32 -19.43 -9.07
C ILE A 238 -21.99 -20.22 -10.20
N LYS A 239 -21.70 -21.52 -10.24
CA LYS A 239 -22.36 -22.46 -11.15
C LYS A 239 -23.36 -23.30 -10.36
N LEU A 240 -24.63 -23.20 -10.73
CA LEU A 240 -25.67 -24.08 -10.21
C LEU A 240 -25.85 -25.30 -11.12
N SER A 241 -26.10 -26.45 -10.51
CA SER A 241 -26.45 -27.70 -11.18
C SER A 241 -27.50 -28.45 -10.34
N PRO A 242 -28.16 -29.51 -10.86
CA PRO A 242 -29.09 -30.28 -10.04
C PRO A 242 -28.46 -30.86 -8.76
N SER A 243 -27.17 -31.23 -8.78
CA SER A 243 -26.43 -31.70 -7.61
C SER A 243 -25.85 -30.57 -6.74
N GLN A 244 -25.75 -29.35 -7.27
CA GLN A 244 -25.31 -28.13 -6.58
C GLN A 244 -26.32 -27.01 -6.81
N ASN A 245 -27.53 -27.20 -6.27
CA ASN A 245 -28.70 -26.36 -6.54
C ASN A 245 -28.90 -25.25 -5.50
N LYS A 246 -27.91 -24.99 -4.64
CA LYS A 246 -27.94 -23.99 -3.58
C LYS A 246 -26.63 -23.22 -3.54
N PHE A 247 -26.72 -21.97 -3.14
CA PHE A 247 -25.56 -21.16 -2.78
C PHE A 247 -25.91 -20.24 -1.60
N THR A 248 -24.87 -19.70 -0.97
CA THR A 248 -24.94 -18.72 0.10
C THR A 248 -24.29 -17.43 -0.39
N LEU A 249 -24.88 -16.30 -0.02
CA LEU A 249 -24.37 -14.95 -0.26
C LEU A 249 -24.25 -14.24 1.09
#